data_AF-A0A8C1S3F1-F1
#
_entry.id   AF-A0A8C1S3F1-F1
#
_cell.length_a   1.000
_cell.length_b   1.000
_cell.length_c   1.000
_cell.angle_alpha   90.00
_cell.angle_beta   90.00
_cell.angle_gamma   90.00
#
_symmetry.space_group_name_H-M   'P 1'
#
loop_
_entity.id
_entity.type
_entity.pdbx_description
1 polymer ?
#
loop_
_entity_poly.entity_id
_entity_poly.type
_entity_poly.pdbx_seq_one_letter_code
_entity_poly.pdbx_strand_id
1 'polypeptide(L)'
;IDLFSRNRTTLFKHIRHWGLLTDGSAARPRITENSVEVFSHVYPRDDMTNVTDKILSKVGCQLHNRPHHPLWLIKERIKDHFYRSYIGRTGNPLFSVHDNLSPVVTVEQNFDSLLIPPEHPSRKKGDNYYLNRTHMLRAHTSAHQKELVRSGLDRFLLAGDVYRRDEIDSNHYPVFHQMEGVRLFSNHELFARVENGEELSLFESGGRRTPQKQETHTLEAVKLVEFDLKQALTRLMRHLFGEDLEIRWVDCYFPFTHPSFEMEVRFQGDWLEVLGCGVMEQELVCSAGAGNKMGWAFGLGLERLAMVLFGIPDIRLFWSEDERFLKQFRLSDIYQPVIFQPLSKYPPLFNDISFWLPAEGYTENDFCDLVRSIGGDLVEKVTLVDEFTHPKTKRVSHCYRVTYRHMERTLTQEEVRIIHGAIEQAAEKELGAQGRY
;
A
#
# COMPACT_ATOMS: atom_id res chain seq x y z
N ILE A 1 9.64 2.48 -52.26
CA ILE A 1 10.03 3.90 -52.04
C ILE A 1 8.75 4.70 -52.01
N ASP A 2 8.53 5.38 -50.88
CA ASP A 2 7.49 6.37 -50.58
C ASP A 2 6.01 6.00 -50.76
N LEU A 3 5.37 5.63 -49.63
CA LEU A 3 4.07 6.19 -49.18
C LEU A 3 3.57 5.67 -47.81
N PHE A 4 4.31 4.79 -47.11
CA PHE A 4 3.89 4.24 -45.80
C PHE A 4 4.65 4.76 -44.55
N SER A 5 5.38 5.86 -44.66
CA SER A 5 6.30 6.34 -43.61
C SER A 5 5.81 7.55 -42.78
N ARG A 6 4.55 8.01 -42.90
CA ARG A 6 4.17 9.34 -42.36
C ARG A 6 3.16 9.43 -41.21
N ASN A 7 2.68 8.34 -40.63
CA ASN A 7 1.69 8.41 -39.52
C ASN A 7 2.10 7.77 -38.18
N ARG A 8 3.40 7.58 -37.91
CA ARG A 8 3.89 7.13 -36.58
C ARG A 8 4.53 8.21 -35.70
N THR A 9 4.60 9.46 -36.18
CA THR A 9 5.40 10.51 -35.51
C THR A 9 4.57 11.55 -34.73
N THR A 10 3.24 11.42 -34.67
CA THR A 10 2.35 12.38 -34.00
C THR A 10 1.74 11.90 -32.68
N LEU A 11 2.05 10.69 -32.21
CA LEU A 11 1.61 10.20 -30.89
C LEU A 11 2.72 10.13 -29.82
N PHE A 12 3.96 10.53 -30.14
CA PHE A 12 5.10 10.55 -29.22
C PHE A 12 5.35 11.93 -28.58
N LYS A 13 4.39 12.87 -28.67
CA LYS A 13 4.51 14.24 -28.13
C LYS A 13 3.87 14.47 -26.75
N HIS A 14 3.31 13.46 -26.09
CA HIS A 14 2.71 13.60 -24.76
C HIS A 14 3.32 12.73 -23.64
N ILE A 15 4.54 12.21 -23.85
CA ILE A 15 5.32 11.55 -22.78
C ILE A 15 6.71 12.19 -22.71
N ARG A 16 6.75 13.50 -22.44
CA ARG A 16 7.98 14.24 -22.09
C ARG A 16 7.70 15.26 -21.01
N HIS A 17 7.79 14.83 -19.75
CA HIS A 17 8.34 15.54 -18.58
C HIS A 17 7.78 14.87 -17.31
N TRP A 18 8.37 13.74 -16.94
CA TRP A 18 8.47 13.35 -15.54
C TRP A 18 9.97 13.23 -15.29
N GLY A 19 10.53 14.29 -14.72
CA GLY A 19 11.96 14.48 -14.59
C GLY A 19 12.59 13.40 -13.73
N LEU A 20 13.77 12.95 -14.16
CA LEU A 20 14.79 12.42 -13.27
C LEU A 20 15.04 13.50 -12.19
N LEU A 21 14.53 13.28 -10.98
CA LEU A 21 14.88 14.10 -9.82
C LEU A 21 16.28 13.69 -9.34
N THR A 22 17.29 14.16 -10.05
CA THR A 22 18.67 14.22 -9.56
C THR A 22 19.02 15.68 -9.30
N ASP A 23 19.01 16.01 -8.01
CA ASP A 23 19.63 17.17 -7.35
C ASP A 23 19.05 18.58 -7.64
N GLY A 24 18.66 19.29 -6.58
CA GLY A 24 18.29 20.72 -6.59
C GLY A 24 16.80 21.08 -6.32
N SER A 25 16.47 21.38 -5.06
CA SER A 25 15.31 22.16 -4.60
C SER A 25 13.89 21.76 -5.07
N ALA A 26 13.50 20.49 -4.93
CA ALA A 26 12.06 20.21 -4.83
C ALA A 26 11.54 20.90 -3.55
N ALA A 27 10.57 21.82 -3.69
CA ALA A 27 9.95 22.47 -2.54
C ALA A 27 9.38 21.39 -1.61
N ARG A 28 9.70 21.49 -0.32
CA ARG A 28 9.15 20.56 0.67
C ARG A 28 7.61 20.62 0.63
N PRO A 29 6.91 19.48 0.70
CA PRO A 29 5.47 19.48 0.82
C PRO A 29 5.01 20.38 1.97
N ARG A 30 3.98 21.20 1.74
CA ARG A 30 3.45 22.11 2.77
C ARG A 30 1.95 22.36 2.59
N ILE A 31 1.29 22.64 3.71
CA ILE A 31 -0.10 23.08 3.73
C ILE A 31 -0.13 24.60 3.91
N THR A 32 -0.90 25.29 3.06
CA THR A 32 -1.23 26.70 3.21
C THR A 32 -2.71 26.86 3.58
N GLU A 33 -3.15 28.09 3.81
CA GLU A 33 -4.57 28.38 4.07
C GLU A 33 -5.48 27.86 2.96
N ASN A 34 -5.08 27.99 1.69
CA ASN A 34 -5.94 27.73 0.53
C ASN A 34 -5.49 26.55 -0.35
N SER A 35 -4.30 26.00 -0.12
CA SER A 35 -3.74 24.94 -0.97
C SER A 35 -2.85 23.96 -0.20
N VAL A 36 -2.66 22.78 -0.78
CA VAL A 36 -1.59 21.84 -0.45
C VAL A 36 -0.59 21.85 -1.60
N GLU A 37 0.69 22.01 -1.29
CA GLU A 37 1.77 22.00 -2.29
C GLU A 37 2.58 20.71 -2.14
N VAL A 38 2.73 19.93 -3.22
CA VAL A 38 3.51 18.68 -3.25
C VAL A 38 4.26 18.58 -4.58
N PHE A 39 5.56 18.30 -4.56
CA PHE A 39 6.42 18.19 -5.76
C PHE A 39 6.21 19.34 -6.78
N SER A 40 6.18 20.58 -6.30
CA SER A 40 5.97 21.80 -7.11
C SER A 40 4.59 21.90 -7.80
N HIS A 41 3.64 21.04 -7.44
CA HIS A 41 2.24 21.13 -7.85
C HIS A 41 1.40 21.71 -6.71
N VAL A 42 0.39 22.49 -7.07
CA VAL A 42 -0.51 23.16 -6.14
C VAL A 42 -1.91 22.56 -6.26
N TYR A 43 -2.42 22.05 -5.14
CA TYR A 43 -3.75 21.43 -5.05
C TYR A 43 -4.64 22.34 -4.18
N PRO A 44 -5.68 22.99 -4.73
CA PRO A 44 -6.61 23.78 -3.94
C PRO A 44 -7.27 22.93 -2.87
N ARG A 45 -7.41 23.48 -1.65
CA ARG A 45 -8.12 22.81 -0.56
C ARG A 45 -9.62 22.88 -0.76
N ASP A 46 -10.32 21.84 -0.33
CA ASP A 46 -11.78 21.79 -0.30
C ASP A 46 -12.27 20.99 0.93
N ASP A 47 -13.55 20.67 0.97
CA ASP A 47 -14.16 19.95 2.09
C ASP A 47 -13.69 18.49 2.22
N MET A 48 -13.02 17.92 1.22
CA MET A 48 -12.40 16.59 1.31
C MET A 48 -10.98 16.62 1.85
N THR A 49 -10.28 17.77 1.78
CA THR A 49 -8.89 17.86 2.26
C THR A 49 -8.77 17.44 3.72
N ASN A 50 -7.88 16.47 3.98
CA ASN A 50 -7.59 15.96 5.34
C ASN A 50 -6.13 15.54 5.55
N VAL A 51 -5.24 15.80 4.59
CA VAL A 51 -3.79 15.60 4.80
C VAL A 51 -3.26 16.51 5.91
N THR A 52 -2.27 16.02 6.65
CA THR A 52 -1.59 16.77 7.72
C THR A 52 -0.13 17.04 7.35
N ASP A 53 0.49 18.07 7.92
CA ASP A 53 1.92 18.36 7.71
C ASP A 53 2.81 17.17 8.09
N LYS A 54 2.43 16.42 9.13
CA LYS A 54 3.13 15.20 9.55
C LYS A 54 3.12 14.14 8.45
N ILE A 55 1.98 13.90 7.80
CA ILE A 55 1.88 12.94 6.69
C ILE A 55 2.64 13.44 5.47
N LEU A 56 2.49 14.71 5.11
CA LEU A 56 3.24 15.31 4.00
C LEU A 56 4.75 15.29 4.21
N SER A 57 5.24 15.36 5.46
CA SER A 57 6.67 15.23 5.77
C SER A 57 7.27 13.87 5.42
N LYS A 58 6.42 12.83 5.27
CA LYS A 58 6.84 11.47 4.89
C LYS A 58 6.88 11.28 3.36
N VAL A 59 6.20 12.14 2.61
CA VAL A 59 6.20 12.11 1.14
C VAL A 59 7.61 12.35 0.60
N GLY A 60 8.08 11.43 -0.26
CA GLY A 60 9.42 11.48 -0.84
C GLY A 60 10.52 10.86 0.02
N CYS A 61 10.19 10.31 1.21
CA CYS A 61 11.18 9.57 2.01
C CYS A 61 11.69 8.30 1.31
N GLN A 62 10.81 7.63 0.55
CA GLN A 62 11.10 6.46 -0.30
C GLN A 62 11.99 5.41 0.39
N LEU A 63 11.56 4.89 1.54
CA LEU A 63 12.36 3.93 2.32
C LEU A 63 12.69 2.66 1.51
N HIS A 64 11.80 2.25 0.60
CA HIS A 64 11.99 1.15 -0.34
C HIS A 64 13.11 1.39 -1.36
N ASN A 65 13.60 2.62 -1.50
CA ASN A 65 14.71 3.00 -2.38
C ASN A 65 16.00 3.34 -1.61
N ARG A 66 15.99 3.33 -0.27
CA ARG A 66 17.18 3.60 0.54
C ARG A 66 18.05 2.35 0.63
N PRO A 67 19.29 2.35 0.10
CA PRO A 67 20.18 1.18 0.20
C PRO A 67 20.36 0.71 1.65
N HIS A 68 20.42 -0.59 1.85
CA HIS A 68 20.52 -1.26 3.15
C HIS A 68 19.31 -1.09 4.10
N HIS A 69 18.25 -0.40 3.68
CA HIS A 69 17.01 -0.40 4.44
C HIS A 69 16.32 -1.77 4.35
N PRO A 70 15.67 -2.30 5.41
CA PRO A 70 14.97 -3.59 5.35
C PRO A 70 13.95 -3.70 4.21
N LEU A 71 13.20 -2.63 3.94
CA LEU A 71 12.21 -2.61 2.86
C LEU A 71 12.87 -2.63 1.47
N TRP A 72 14.01 -1.95 1.33
CA TRP A 72 14.83 -2.02 0.12
C TRP A 72 15.38 -3.44 -0.08
N LEU A 73 15.88 -4.10 0.98
CA LEU A 73 16.37 -5.48 0.90
C LEU A 73 15.29 -6.43 0.37
N ILE A 74 14.06 -6.35 0.88
CA ILE A 74 12.95 -7.19 0.40
C ILE A 74 12.61 -6.87 -1.04
N LYS A 75 12.48 -5.58 -1.40
CA LYS A 75 12.25 -5.15 -2.78
C LYS A 75 13.30 -5.75 -3.73
N GLU A 76 14.58 -5.68 -3.37
CA GLU A 76 15.67 -6.21 -4.18
C GLU A 76 15.64 -7.73 -4.29
N ARG A 77 15.34 -8.45 -3.20
CA ARG A 77 15.17 -9.92 -3.23
C ARG A 77 14.00 -10.34 -4.13
N ILE A 78 12.86 -9.65 -4.06
CA ILE A 78 11.70 -9.92 -4.93
C ILE A 78 12.07 -9.61 -6.38
N LYS A 79 12.69 -8.45 -6.64
CA LYS A 79 13.13 -8.06 -7.98
C LYS A 79 14.06 -9.10 -8.60
N ASP A 80 15.09 -9.52 -7.88
CA ASP A 80 16.01 -10.54 -8.35
C ASP A 80 15.30 -11.88 -8.60
N HIS A 81 14.39 -12.31 -7.71
CA HIS A 81 13.59 -13.52 -7.91
C HIS A 81 12.84 -13.49 -9.24
N PHE A 82 12.15 -12.40 -9.54
CA PHE A 82 11.43 -12.25 -10.81
C PHE A 82 12.39 -12.17 -12.01
N TYR A 83 13.52 -11.50 -11.88
CA TYR A 83 14.53 -11.42 -12.93
C TYR A 83 15.14 -12.79 -13.27
N ARG A 84 15.33 -13.66 -12.27
CA ARG A 84 15.85 -15.02 -12.47
C ARG A 84 14.77 -16.01 -12.91
N SER A 85 13.53 -15.84 -12.44
CA SER A 85 12.43 -16.77 -12.72
C SER A 85 11.74 -16.49 -14.07
N TYR A 86 11.78 -15.24 -14.54
CA TYR A 86 11.12 -14.80 -15.76
C TYR A 86 12.11 -14.13 -16.72
N ILE A 87 12.79 -14.99 -17.49
CA ILE A 87 13.84 -14.61 -18.43
C ILE A 87 13.33 -14.71 -19.87
N GLY A 88 13.62 -13.70 -20.69
CA GLY A 88 13.35 -13.72 -22.13
C GLY A 88 14.31 -14.61 -22.90
N ARG A 89 14.08 -14.78 -24.22
CA ARG A 89 14.90 -15.65 -25.07
C ARG A 89 16.40 -15.31 -25.06
N THR A 90 16.75 -14.05 -24.84
CA THR A 90 18.12 -13.53 -24.85
C THR A 90 18.74 -13.40 -23.45
N GLY A 91 18.11 -13.94 -22.41
CA GLY A 91 18.64 -13.83 -21.05
C GLY A 91 18.20 -12.56 -20.29
N ASN A 92 17.48 -11.65 -20.94
CA ASN A 92 17.06 -10.39 -20.32
C ASN A 92 15.84 -10.58 -19.40
N PRO A 93 15.75 -9.86 -18.27
CA PRO A 93 14.56 -9.87 -17.43
C PRO A 93 13.30 -9.43 -18.18
N LEU A 94 12.18 -10.10 -17.91
CA LEU A 94 10.91 -9.79 -18.57
C LEU A 94 10.06 -8.73 -17.86
N PHE A 95 10.24 -8.55 -16.55
CA PHE A 95 9.46 -7.58 -15.76
C PHE A 95 10.18 -6.23 -15.73
N SER A 96 9.51 -5.16 -16.16
CA SER A 96 9.98 -3.79 -15.85
C SER A 96 9.74 -3.49 -14.37
N VAL A 97 10.55 -2.61 -13.77
CA VAL A 97 10.42 -2.23 -12.36
C VAL A 97 10.17 -0.73 -12.28
N HIS A 98 9.15 -0.34 -11.53
CA HIS A 98 8.73 1.04 -11.33
C HIS A 98 8.68 1.34 -9.83
N ASP A 99 9.69 2.03 -9.30
CA ASP A 99 9.80 2.27 -7.85
C ASP A 99 9.90 3.76 -7.47
N ASN A 100 9.65 4.66 -8.41
CA ASN A 100 9.78 6.10 -8.24
C ASN A 100 8.56 6.89 -8.77
N LEU A 101 7.38 6.27 -8.80
CA LEU A 101 6.13 6.96 -9.18
C LEU A 101 5.64 7.85 -8.04
N SER A 102 5.16 9.05 -8.37
CA SER A 102 4.58 9.96 -7.36
C SER A 102 3.42 9.28 -6.61
N PRO A 103 3.37 9.37 -5.28
CA PRO A 103 2.23 8.90 -4.49
C PRO A 103 0.97 9.74 -4.67
N VAL A 104 1.06 10.93 -5.27
CA VAL A 104 -0.12 11.74 -5.59
C VAL A 104 -0.79 11.18 -6.84
N VAL A 105 -2.03 10.75 -6.68
CA VAL A 105 -2.87 10.16 -7.74
C VAL A 105 -4.24 10.83 -7.77
N THR A 106 -4.94 10.70 -8.89
CA THR A 106 -6.35 11.09 -8.96
C THR A 106 -7.23 10.06 -8.22
N VAL A 107 -8.42 10.49 -7.79
CA VAL A 107 -9.44 9.59 -7.25
C VAL A 107 -9.83 8.51 -8.29
N GLU A 108 -9.83 8.86 -9.57
CA GLU A 108 -10.04 7.91 -10.67
C GLU A 108 -8.96 6.81 -10.67
N GLN A 109 -7.68 7.20 -10.61
CA GLN A 109 -6.57 6.24 -10.58
C GLN A 109 -6.68 5.29 -9.38
N ASN A 110 -6.92 5.83 -8.17
CA ASN A 110 -6.98 5.00 -6.98
C ASN A 110 -8.24 4.13 -6.88
N PHE A 111 -9.36 4.50 -7.52
CA PHE A 111 -10.61 3.77 -7.32
C PHE A 111 -11.36 3.42 -8.60
N ASP A 112 -11.75 4.41 -9.41
CA ASP A 112 -12.62 4.18 -10.58
C ASP A 112 -11.94 3.28 -11.61
N SER A 113 -10.63 3.45 -11.80
CA SER A 113 -9.81 2.65 -12.72
C SER A 113 -9.75 1.16 -12.34
N LEU A 114 -10.05 0.87 -11.08
CA LEU A 114 -10.08 -0.45 -10.45
C LEU A 114 -11.50 -0.96 -10.22
N LEU A 115 -12.49 -0.35 -10.89
CA LEU A 115 -13.91 -0.75 -10.82
C LEU A 115 -14.49 -0.70 -9.39
N ILE A 116 -13.84 0.03 -8.48
CA ILE A 116 -14.32 0.20 -7.12
C ILE A 116 -15.58 1.09 -7.20
N PRO A 117 -16.74 0.71 -6.64
CA PRO A 117 -17.94 1.55 -6.74
C PRO A 117 -17.81 2.89 -5.99
N PRO A 118 -18.52 3.97 -6.39
CA PRO A 118 -18.52 5.26 -5.68
C PRO A 118 -18.95 5.17 -4.21
N GLU A 119 -19.86 4.26 -3.88
CA GLU A 119 -20.38 4.04 -2.51
C GLU A 119 -19.52 3.05 -1.71
N HIS A 120 -18.40 2.58 -2.27
CA HIS A 120 -17.57 1.56 -1.61
C HIS A 120 -16.92 2.13 -0.35
N PRO A 121 -16.93 1.40 0.79
CA PRO A 121 -16.41 1.90 2.06
C PRO A 121 -14.93 2.31 2.00
N SER A 122 -14.13 1.70 1.12
CA SER A 122 -12.73 2.08 0.93
C SER A 122 -12.52 3.51 0.43
N ARG A 123 -13.55 4.22 -0.02
CA ARG A 123 -13.49 5.63 -0.45
C ARG A 123 -13.77 6.63 0.67
N LYS A 124 -14.05 6.16 1.89
CA LYS A 124 -14.36 7.04 3.02
C LYS A 124 -13.22 8.02 3.28
N LYS A 125 -13.57 9.27 3.53
CA LYS A 125 -12.64 10.31 4.03
C LYS A 125 -11.96 9.89 5.34
N GLY A 126 -12.63 9.07 6.14
CA GLY A 126 -12.09 8.48 7.38
C GLY A 126 -10.87 7.59 7.17
N ASP A 127 -10.69 7.02 5.98
CA ASP A 127 -9.71 5.92 5.73
C ASP A 127 -8.58 6.34 4.77
N ASN A 128 -8.72 7.51 4.12
CA ASN A 128 -7.82 7.96 3.04
C ASN A 128 -7.36 9.40 3.24
N TYR A 129 -6.16 9.69 2.75
CA TYR A 129 -5.57 11.04 2.75
C TYR A 129 -5.82 11.78 1.43
N TYR A 130 -6.85 12.62 1.41
CA TYR A 130 -7.24 13.47 0.28
C TYR A 130 -6.52 14.82 0.32
N LEU A 131 -5.92 15.19 -0.81
CA LEU A 131 -5.45 16.55 -1.06
C LEU A 131 -6.65 17.46 -1.33
N ASN A 132 -7.60 16.95 -2.11
CA ASN A 132 -8.91 17.54 -2.40
C ASN A 132 -9.86 16.48 -2.99
N ARG A 133 -11.03 16.86 -3.48
CA ARG A 133 -12.02 15.95 -4.10
C ARG A 133 -11.51 15.16 -5.30
N THR A 134 -10.44 15.61 -5.95
CA THR A 134 -9.94 15.01 -7.20
C THR A 134 -8.60 14.30 -7.04
N HIS A 135 -7.81 14.62 -6.01
CA HIS A 135 -6.47 14.10 -5.80
C HIS A 135 -6.27 13.64 -4.35
N MET A 136 -5.49 12.57 -4.21
CA MET A 136 -5.18 11.95 -2.93
C MET A 136 -3.77 11.37 -2.93
N LEU A 137 -3.27 11.01 -1.75
CA LEU A 137 -2.14 10.10 -1.64
C LEU A 137 -2.67 8.68 -1.83
N ARG A 138 -2.05 7.91 -2.74
CA ARG A 138 -2.52 6.55 -3.10
C ARG A 138 -2.64 5.65 -1.87
N ALA A 139 -3.76 4.95 -1.75
CA ALA A 139 -4.00 3.99 -0.66
C ALA A 139 -3.43 2.59 -0.96
N HIS A 140 -3.07 2.34 -2.22
CA HIS A 140 -2.46 1.10 -2.68
C HIS A 140 -1.71 1.29 -4.01
N THR A 141 -0.70 0.45 -4.28
CA THR A 141 0.07 0.49 -5.53
C THR A 141 -0.74 0.12 -6.77
N SER A 142 -1.87 -0.58 -6.60
CA SER A 142 -2.79 -0.92 -7.68
C SER A 142 -3.34 0.30 -8.43
N ALA A 143 -3.27 1.51 -7.84
CA ALA A 143 -3.69 2.77 -8.46
C ALA A 143 -2.99 3.07 -9.80
N HIS A 144 -1.86 2.41 -10.08
CA HIS A 144 -1.09 2.57 -11.30
C HIS A 144 -1.27 1.42 -12.32
N GLN A 145 -2.09 0.40 -12.02
CA GLN A 145 -2.26 -0.75 -12.92
C GLN A 145 -2.76 -0.35 -14.31
N LYS A 146 -3.88 0.37 -14.39
CA LYS A 146 -4.50 0.77 -15.67
C LYS A 146 -3.54 1.61 -16.52
N GLU A 147 -2.83 2.55 -15.90
CA GLU A 147 -1.89 3.44 -16.59
C GLU A 147 -0.69 2.67 -17.16
N LEU A 148 -0.08 1.79 -16.36
CA LEU A 148 1.07 0.98 -16.79
C LEU A 148 0.68 -0.02 -17.88
N VAL A 149 -0.46 -0.70 -17.77
CA VAL A 149 -1.00 -1.54 -18.84
C VAL A 149 -1.27 -0.72 -20.11
N ARG A 150 -1.88 0.47 -19.97
CA ARG A 150 -2.16 1.37 -21.09
C ARG A 150 -0.90 1.88 -21.79
N SER A 151 0.23 1.95 -21.09
CA SER A 151 1.54 2.28 -21.68
C SER A 151 2.13 1.13 -22.53
N GLY A 152 1.46 -0.02 -22.57
CA GLY A 152 1.85 -1.20 -23.36
C GLY A 152 2.65 -2.23 -22.58
N LEU A 153 2.72 -2.12 -21.25
CA LEU A 153 3.44 -3.09 -20.43
C LEU A 153 2.59 -4.33 -20.16
N ASP A 154 3.16 -5.49 -20.47
CA ASP A 154 2.55 -6.79 -20.17
C ASP A 154 3.03 -7.39 -18.86
N ARG A 155 4.18 -6.94 -18.35
CA ARG A 155 4.84 -7.53 -17.19
C ARG A 155 5.60 -6.45 -16.44
N PHE A 156 5.14 -6.13 -15.23
CA PHE A 156 5.79 -5.10 -14.43
C PHE A 156 5.68 -5.38 -12.93
N LEU A 157 6.69 -4.91 -12.21
CA LEU A 157 6.70 -4.79 -10.77
C LEU A 157 6.65 -3.30 -10.43
N LEU A 158 5.93 -2.95 -9.38
CA LEU A 158 5.86 -1.58 -8.88
C LEU A 158 6.10 -1.60 -7.38
N ALA A 159 7.00 -0.77 -6.86
CA ALA A 159 7.19 -0.61 -5.41
C ALA A 159 6.96 0.84 -5.00
N GLY A 160 6.26 1.09 -3.90
CA GLY A 160 6.00 2.45 -3.48
C GLY A 160 5.37 2.57 -2.10
N ASP A 161 5.56 3.75 -1.52
CA ASP A 161 4.86 4.23 -0.34
C ASP A 161 3.37 4.44 -0.63
N VAL A 162 2.51 3.99 0.28
CA VAL A 162 1.06 4.08 0.24
C VAL A 162 0.55 4.64 1.57
N TYR A 163 -0.62 5.28 1.55
CA TYR A 163 -1.07 6.17 2.61
C TYR A 163 -2.49 5.81 3.04
N ARG A 164 -2.67 5.46 4.31
CA ARG A 164 -3.98 5.12 4.88
C ARG A 164 -4.17 5.75 6.25
N ARG A 165 -5.40 6.18 6.52
CA ARG A 165 -5.81 6.59 7.86
C ARG A 165 -6.28 5.32 8.57
N ASP A 166 -5.62 5.00 9.67
CA ASP A 166 -5.81 3.72 10.36
C ASP A 166 -5.47 3.86 11.85
N GLU A 167 -5.78 2.82 12.62
CA GLU A 167 -5.50 2.70 14.05
C GLU A 167 -4.00 2.87 14.39
N ILE A 168 -3.69 3.23 15.64
CA ILE A 168 -2.30 3.31 16.13
C ILE A 168 -1.98 2.08 16.96
N ASP A 169 -1.17 1.19 16.40
CA ASP A 169 -0.56 0.05 17.10
C ASP A 169 0.81 -0.33 16.47
N SER A 170 1.38 -1.46 16.86
CA SER A 170 2.69 -1.93 16.38
C SER A 170 2.70 -2.45 14.94
N ASN A 171 1.53 -2.68 14.33
CA ASN A 171 1.35 -3.26 13.00
C ASN A 171 0.80 -2.23 11.98
N HIS A 172 0.22 -1.13 12.46
CA HIS A 172 -0.41 -0.09 11.64
C HIS A 172 0.37 1.23 11.71
N TYR A 173 0.70 1.75 10.54
CA TYR A 173 1.37 3.04 10.39
C TYR A 173 0.78 3.76 9.16
N PRO A 174 0.59 5.09 9.21
CA PRO A 174 -0.18 5.79 8.17
C PRO A 174 0.52 5.83 6.81
N VAL A 175 1.82 5.51 6.78
CA VAL A 175 2.63 5.38 5.57
C VAL A 175 3.36 4.05 5.61
N PHE A 176 2.99 3.14 4.73
CA PHE A 176 3.67 1.85 4.58
C PHE A 176 3.96 1.61 3.10
N HIS A 177 4.60 0.50 2.74
CA HIS A 177 5.06 0.27 1.38
C HIS A 177 4.47 -1.01 0.83
N GLN A 178 4.05 -0.94 -0.43
CA GLN A 178 3.59 -2.10 -1.17
C GLN A 178 4.50 -2.41 -2.33
N MET A 179 4.44 -3.66 -2.76
CA MET A 179 4.95 -4.09 -4.05
C MET A 179 3.85 -4.78 -4.85
N GLU A 180 3.58 -4.26 -6.04
CA GLU A 180 2.66 -4.79 -7.02
C GLU A 180 3.40 -5.66 -8.03
N GLY A 181 2.76 -6.71 -8.52
CA GLY A 181 3.17 -7.39 -9.73
C GLY A 181 1.98 -7.66 -10.64
N VAL A 182 2.15 -7.37 -11.93
CA VAL A 182 1.15 -7.62 -12.97
C VAL A 182 1.79 -8.44 -14.09
N ARG A 183 1.06 -9.45 -14.57
CA ARG A 183 1.45 -10.24 -15.74
C ARG A 183 0.24 -10.52 -16.64
N LEU A 184 0.34 -10.10 -17.88
CA LEU A 184 -0.62 -10.35 -18.96
C LEU A 184 -0.13 -11.46 -19.88
N PHE A 185 -1.08 -12.19 -20.46
CA PHE A 185 -0.88 -13.30 -21.38
C PHE A 185 -1.75 -13.09 -22.62
N SER A 186 -1.14 -13.28 -23.78
CA SER A 186 -1.90 -13.51 -25.02
C SER A 186 -2.38 -14.96 -25.08
N ASN A 187 -3.36 -15.23 -25.96
CA ASN A 187 -3.85 -16.59 -26.22
C ASN A 187 -2.70 -17.57 -26.53
N HIS A 188 -1.82 -17.17 -27.44
CA HIS A 188 -0.66 -17.97 -27.84
C HIS A 188 0.34 -18.19 -26.71
N GLU A 189 0.51 -17.22 -25.80
CA GLU A 189 1.44 -17.38 -24.67
C GLU A 189 0.90 -18.35 -23.62
N LEU A 190 -0.38 -18.22 -23.25
CA LEU A 190 -0.98 -19.01 -22.19
C LEU A 190 -1.06 -20.49 -22.56
N PHE A 191 -1.44 -20.78 -23.81
CA PHE A 191 -1.63 -22.14 -24.30
C PHE A 191 -0.41 -22.73 -25.02
N ALA A 192 0.74 -22.05 -25.04
CA ALA A 192 1.95 -22.48 -25.76
C ALA A 192 2.45 -23.88 -25.40
N ARG A 193 2.14 -24.36 -24.19
CA ARG A 193 2.58 -25.66 -23.66
C ARG A 193 1.43 -26.66 -23.51
N VAL A 194 0.25 -26.33 -24.01
CA VAL A 194 -0.93 -27.20 -23.98
C VAL A 194 -1.05 -27.90 -25.33
N GLU A 195 -1.25 -29.21 -25.30
CA GLU A 195 -1.52 -30.00 -26.52
C GLU A 195 -2.82 -29.50 -27.17
N ASN A 196 -2.79 -29.23 -28.48
CA ASN A 196 -3.86 -28.58 -29.24
C ASN A 196 -4.28 -27.20 -28.68
N GLY A 197 -3.33 -26.46 -28.09
CA GLY A 197 -3.58 -25.15 -27.49
C GLY A 197 -4.10 -24.08 -28.46
N GLU A 198 -3.94 -24.28 -29.77
CA GLU A 198 -4.52 -23.44 -30.82
C GLU A 198 -6.05 -23.50 -30.92
N GLU A 199 -6.66 -24.57 -30.40
CA GLU A 199 -8.13 -24.70 -30.31
C GLU A 199 -8.71 -24.00 -29.09
N LEU A 200 -7.86 -23.63 -28.13
CA LEU A 200 -8.25 -22.96 -26.90
C LEU A 200 -8.29 -21.44 -27.06
N SER A 201 -9.20 -20.81 -26.31
CA SER A 201 -9.42 -19.37 -26.30
C SER A 201 -9.35 -18.83 -24.88
N LEU A 202 -8.83 -17.61 -24.70
CA LEU A 202 -8.93 -16.86 -23.45
C LEU A 202 -10.39 -16.51 -23.13
N PHE A 203 -11.19 -16.28 -24.16
CA PHE A 203 -12.52 -15.68 -24.05
C PHE A 203 -13.62 -16.54 -24.65
N GLU A 204 -14.80 -16.49 -24.04
CA GLU A 204 -16.05 -17.09 -24.52
C GLU A 204 -17.17 -16.04 -24.63
N SER A 205 -18.15 -16.29 -25.50
CA SER A 205 -19.34 -15.46 -25.64
C SER A 205 -20.54 -16.11 -24.93
N GLY A 206 -21.35 -15.30 -24.24
CA GLY A 206 -22.54 -15.78 -23.52
C GLY A 206 -22.24 -16.57 -22.24
N GLY A 207 -21.01 -16.48 -21.72
CA GLY A 207 -20.63 -17.05 -20.43
C GLY A 207 -21.32 -16.37 -19.25
N ARG A 208 -21.16 -16.96 -18.06
CA ARG A 208 -21.68 -16.43 -16.79
C ARG A 208 -20.56 -16.31 -15.77
N ARG A 209 -20.65 -15.29 -14.91
CA ARG A 209 -19.80 -15.18 -13.73
C ARG A 209 -20.14 -16.30 -12.74
N THR A 210 -19.13 -16.97 -12.24
CA THR A 210 -19.23 -18.02 -11.22
C THR A 210 -18.16 -17.77 -10.15
N PRO A 211 -18.17 -18.46 -9.00
CA PRO A 211 -17.08 -18.34 -8.02
C PRO A 211 -15.68 -18.62 -8.60
N GLN A 212 -15.59 -19.32 -9.74
CA GLN A 212 -14.32 -19.75 -10.32
C GLN A 212 -13.85 -18.89 -11.49
N LYS A 213 -14.72 -18.08 -12.12
CA LYS A 213 -14.38 -17.31 -13.33
C LYS A 213 -15.30 -16.13 -13.59
N GLN A 214 -14.80 -15.17 -14.37
CA GLN A 214 -15.57 -14.05 -14.92
C GLN A 214 -16.45 -14.53 -16.09
N GLU A 215 -17.43 -13.71 -16.46
CA GLU A 215 -18.42 -13.99 -17.49
C GLU A 215 -17.85 -14.09 -18.90
N THR A 216 -16.73 -13.42 -19.20
CA THR A 216 -16.10 -13.43 -20.53
C THR A 216 -14.92 -14.39 -20.64
N HIS A 217 -14.42 -14.94 -19.52
CA HIS A 217 -13.27 -15.84 -19.53
C HIS A 217 -13.69 -17.30 -19.67
N THR A 218 -12.92 -18.08 -20.43
CA THR A 218 -13.02 -19.54 -20.42
C THR A 218 -12.48 -20.11 -19.11
N LEU A 219 -12.98 -21.29 -18.69
CA LEU A 219 -12.52 -21.90 -17.44
C LEU A 219 -11.07 -22.38 -17.56
N GLU A 220 -10.69 -22.88 -18.73
CA GLU A 220 -9.35 -23.36 -19.05
C GLU A 220 -8.31 -22.25 -18.87
N ALA A 221 -8.59 -21.07 -19.42
CA ALA A 221 -7.69 -19.93 -19.32
C ALA A 221 -7.54 -19.46 -17.86
N VAL A 222 -8.65 -19.36 -17.12
CA VAL A 222 -8.63 -18.97 -15.71
C VAL A 222 -7.82 -19.96 -14.87
N LYS A 223 -7.97 -21.26 -15.08
CA LYS A 223 -7.20 -22.27 -14.32
C LYS A 223 -5.71 -22.23 -14.60
N LEU A 224 -5.30 -21.94 -15.84
CA LEU A 224 -3.88 -21.75 -16.18
C LEU A 224 -3.31 -20.47 -15.56
N VAL A 225 -4.05 -19.35 -15.61
CA VAL A 225 -3.62 -18.09 -15.01
C VAL A 225 -3.56 -18.19 -13.48
N GLU A 226 -4.57 -18.80 -12.86
CA GLU A 226 -4.59 -19.07 -11.42
C GLU A 226 -3.39 -19.93 -11.00
N PHE A 227 -3.09 -20.99 -11.76
CA PHE A 227 -1.94 -21.85 -11.48
C PHE A 227 -0.61 -21.10 -11.62
N ASP A 228 -0.44 -20.30 -12.67
CA ASP A 228 0.78 -19.49 -12.86
C ASP A 228 0.96 -18.49 -11.73
N LEU A 229 -0.11 -17.78 -11.33
CA LEU A 229 -0.12 -16.85 -10.19
C LEU A 229 0.28 -17.54 -8.88
N LYS A 230 -0.43 -18.62 -8.51
CA LYS A 230 -0.18 -19.32 -7.25
C LYS A 230 1.21 -19.95 -7.22
N GLN A 231 1.69 -20.48 -8.36
CA GLN A 231 3.05 -21.01 -8.47
C GLN A 231 4.10 -19.89 -8.33
N ALA A 232 3.92 -18.75 -8.99
CA ALA A 232 4.82 -17.61 -8.91
C ALA A 232 5.01 -17.14 -7.46
N LEU A 233 3.90 -16.91 -6.76
CA LEU A 233 3.91 -16.40 -5.39
C LEU A 233 4.38 -17.45 -4.38
N THR A 234 4.04 -18.73 -4.58
CA THR A 234 4.57 -19.82 -3.72
C THR A 234 6.09 -19.90 -3.82
N ARG A 235 6.64 -19.82 -5.05
CA ARG A 235 8.09 -19.82 -5.26
C ARG A 235 8.75 -18.58 -4.69
N LEU A 236 8.11 -17.41 -4.81
CA LEU A 236 8.60 -16.19 -4.20
C LEU A 236 8.69 -16.32 -2.68
N MET A 237 7.62 -16.78 -2.01
CA MET A 237 7.62 -16.91 -0.56
C MET A 237 8.63 -17.94 -0.06
N ARG A 238 8.76 -19.09 -0.74
CA ARG A 238 9.80 -20.06 -0.41
C ARG A 238 11.20 -19.53 -0.63
N HIS A 239 11.40 -18.70 -1.65
CA HIS A 239 12.68 -18.03 -1.87
C HIS A 239 13.02 -17.02 -0.76
N LEU A 240 12.02 -16.33 -0.21
CA LEU A 240 12.21 -15.34 0.86
C LEU A 240 12.38 -15.99 2.24
N PHE A 241 11.54 -16.95 2.60
CA PHE A 241 11.44 -17.52 3.95
C PHE A 241 12.01 -18.93 4.10
N GLY A 242 12.29 -19.63 3.00
CA GLY A 242 12.70 -21.03 2.99
C GLY A 242 11.58 -22.01 2.62
N GLU A 243 11.96 -23.26 2.34
CA GLU A 243 11.04 -24.32 1.87
C GLU A 243 10.05 -24.79 2.93
N ASP A 244 10.39 -24.66 4.22
CA ASP A 244 9.56 -25.12 5.34
C ASP A 244 8.41 -24.15 5.69
N LEU A 245 8.25 -23.06 4.92
CA LEU A 245 7.19 -22.09 5.14
C LEU A 245 5.81 -22.71 4.88
N GLU A 246 4.97 -22.73 5.91
CA GLU A 246 3.56 -23.08 5.78
C GLU A 246 2.77 -21.92 5.20
N ILE A 247 2.11 -22.17 4.08
CA ILE A 247 1.27 -21.21 3.35
C ILE A 247 -0.14 -21.77 3.18
N ARG A 248 -1.14 -20.90 3.17
CA ARG A 248 -2.49 -21.23 2.73
C ARG A 248 -3.08 -20.13 1.85
N TRP A 249 -4.01 -20.52 0.99
CA TRP A 249 -4.76 -19.62 0.13
C TRP A 249 -6.17 -19.47 0.69
N VAL A 250 -6.61 -18.24 0.86
CA VAL A 250 -7.96 -17.90 1.33
C VAL A 250 -8.69 -17.20 0.19
N ASP A 251 -9.88 -17.70 -0.15
CA ASP A 251 -10.72 -17.03 -1.15
C ASP A 251 -11.23 -15.71 -0.58
N CYS A 252 -11.08 -14.62 -1.35
CA CYS A 252 -11.49 -13.29 -0.94
C CYS A 252 -12.16 -12.54 -2.10
N TYR A 253 -12.35 -11.23 -1.96
CA TYR A 253 -12.96 -10.40 -2.98
C TYR A 253 -12.23 -9.06 -3.12
N PHE A 254 -11.87 -8.72 -4.36
CA PHE A 254 -11.45 -7.37 -4.73
C PHE A 254 -12.23 -6.91 -5.98
N PRO A 255 -12.68 -5.64 -6.06
CA PRO A 255 -13.43 -5.14 -7.23
C PRO A 255 -12.70 -5.23 -8.58
N PHE A 256 -11.37 -5.39 -8.57
CA PHE A 256 -10.50 -5.40 -9.75
C PHE A 256 -9.88 -6.77 -10.05
N THR A 257 -10.22 -7.83 -9.29
CA THR A 257 -9.83 -9.21 -9.63
C THR A 257 -10.97 -10.18 -9.38
N HIS A 258 -11.05 -11.24 -10.16
CA HIS A 258 -11.96 -12.36 -9.94
C HIS A 258 -11.54 -13.60 -10.76
N PRO A 259 -11.34 -14.79 -10.16
CA PRO A 259 -11.33 -15.05 -8.71
C PRO A 259 -10.15 -14.35 -8.01
N SER A 260 -10.32 -14.09 -6.71
CA SER A 260 -9.36 -13.42 -5.85
C SER A 260 -8.92 -14.31 -4.69
N PHE A 261 -7.68 -14.15 -4.26
CA PHE A 261 -7.09 -14.90 -3.17
C PHE A 261 -6.20 -14.02 -2.30
N GLU A 262 -6.23 -14.26 -1.02
CA GLU A 262 -5.20 -13.85 -0.07
C GLU A 262 -4.25 -15.02 0.19
N MET A 263 -2.96 -14.71 0.32
CA MET A 263 -1.99 -15.69 0.82
C MET A 263 -1.68 -15.36 2.28
N GLU A 264 -1.84 -16.36 3.13
CA GLU A 264 -1.45 -16.28 4.52
C GLU A 264 -0.25 -17.20 4.79
N VAL A 265 0.66 -16.74 5.65
CA VAL A 265 1.83 -17.50 6.10
C VAL A 265 1.73 -17.77 7.59
N ARG A 266 2.15 -18.96 8.03
CA ARG A 266 2.16 -19.30 9.45
C ARG A 266 3.39 -18.71 10.13
N PHE A 267 3.19 -17.79 11.07
CA PHE A 267 4.26 -17.14 11.81
C PHE A 267 3.91 -17.07 13.29
N GLN A 268 4.84 -17.50 14.16
CA GLN A 268 4.66 -17.53 15.62
C GLN A 268 3.39 -18.26 16.11
N GLY A 269 2.87 -19.20 15.32
CA GLY A 269 1.66 -19.97 15.64
C GLY A 269 0.37 -19.40 15.05
N ASP A 270 0.40 -18.17 14.51
CA ASP A 270 -0.74 -17.51 13.91
C ASP A 270 -0.63 -17.47 12.37
N TRP A 271 -1.77 -17.35 11.70
CA TRP A 271 -1.84 -17.12 10.26
C TRP A 271 -1.89 -15.62 9.98
N LEU A 272 -0.94 -15.14 9.18
CA LEU A 272 -0.84 -13.73 8.81
C LEU A 272 -0.99 -13.57 7.30
N GLU A 273 -1.98 -12.81 6.86
CA GLU A 273 -2.15 -12.36 5.48
C GLU A 273 -0.96 -11.52 5.05
N VAL A 274 -0.28 -11.86 3.97
CA VAL A 274 0.90 -11.12 3.48
C VAL A 274 0.70 -10.46 2.11
N LEU A 275 -0.32 -10.90 1.36
CA LEU A 275 -0.68 -10.33 0.07
C LEU A 275 -2.12 -10.67 -0.33
N GLY A 276 -2.68 -9.82 -1.19
CA GLY A 276 -3.87 -10.09 -1.98
C GLY A 276 -3.51 -10.22 -3.46
N CYS A 277 -4.23 -11.08 -4.19
CA CYS A 277 -3.99 -11.34 -5.60
C CYS A 277 -5.23 -11.87 -6.31
N GLY A 278 -5.17 -11.99 -7.64
CA GLY A 278 -6.23 -12.64 -8.41
C GLY A 278 -6.06 -12.50 -9.91
N VAL A 279 -7.02 -13.06 -10.64
CA VAL A 279 -7.14 -12.86 -12.09
C VAL A 279 -7.75 -11.48 -12.31
N MET A 280 -7.09 -10.61 -13.07
CA MET A 280 -7.54 -9.23 -13.29
C MET A 280 -8.92 -9.18 -13.95
N GLU A 281 -9.76 -8.24 -13.52
CA GLU A 281 -11.06 -7.98 -14.15
C GLU A 281 -10.89 -7.59 -15.63
N GLN A 282 -11.61 -8.28 -16.51
CA GLN A 282 -11.45 -8.09 -17.95
C GLN A 282 -11.86 -6.67 -18.38
N GLU A 283 -12.84 -6.06 -17.69
CA GLU A 283 -13.25 -4.68 -17.94
C GLU A 283 -12.09 -3.69 -17.72
N LEU A 284 -11.31 -3.86 -16.64
CA LEU A 284 -10.12 -3.07 -16.37
C LEU A 284 -9.09 -3.23 -17.50
N VAL A 285 -8.76 -4.47 -17.85
CA VAL A 285 -7.76 -4.79 -18.88
C VAL A 285 -8.18 -4.26 -20.27
N CYS A 286 -9.47 -4.40 -20.61
CA CYS A 286 -10.06 -3.82 -21.82
C CYS A 286 -9.98 -2.29 -21.83
N SER A 287 -10.33 -1.63 -20.71
CA SER A 287 -10.29 -0.17 -20.60
C SER A 287 -8.88 0.41 -20.72
N ALA A 288 -7.85 -0.38 -20.41
CA ALA A 288 -6.44 -0.04 -20.60
C ALA A 288 -5.95 -0.26 -22.05
N GLY A 289 -6.75 -0.86 -22.93
CA GLY A 289 -6.39 -1.14 -24.33
C GLY A 289 -5.71 -2.48 -24.55
N ALA A 290 -5.73 -3.39 -23.57
CA ALA A 290 -5.14 -4.72 -23.64
C ALA A 290 -6.21 -5.84 -23.74
N GLY A 291 -7.38 -5.54 -24.30
CA GLY A 291 -8.54 -6.45 -24.30
C GLY A 291 -8.36 -7.79 -25.01
N ASN A 292 -7.28 -7.98 -25.76
CA ASN A 292 -6.89 -9.27 -26.35
C ASN A 292 -6.03 -10.15 -25.41
N LYS A 293 -5.86 -9.74 -24.15
CA LYS A 293 -5.05 -10.42 -23.13
C LYS A 293 -5.87 -10.63 -21.86
N MET A 294 -5.46 -11.60 -21.07
CA MET A 294 -5.87 -11.76 -19.67
C MET A 294 -4.64 -11.75 -18.78
N GLY A 295 -4.79 -11.55 -17.48
CA GLY A 295 -3.65 -11.55 -16.60
C GLY A 295 -3.97 -11.76 -15.14
N TRP A 296 -2.93 -11.89 -14.35
CA TRP A 296 -3.01 -11.85 -12.90
C TRP A 296 -2.32 -10.61 -12.35
N ALA A 297 -2.75 -10.21 -11.16
CA ALA A 297 -2.12 -9.18 -10.37
C ALA A 297 -1.96 -9.64 -8.91
N PHE A 298 -0.95 -9.12 -8.21
CA PHE A 298 -0.81 -9.23 -6.77
C PHE A 298 -0.32 -7.91 -6.17
N GLY A 299 -0.64 -7.69 -4.90
CA GLY A 299 -0.10 -6.61 -4.08
C GLY A 299 0.31 -7.16 -2.72
N LEU A 300 1.57 -6.96 -2.33
CA LEU A 300 2.12 -7.40 -1.06
C LEU A 300 2.55 -6.22 -0.18
N GLY A 301 2.46 -6.36 1.14
CA GLY A 301 2.94 -5.38 2.10
C GLY A 301 4.39 -5.62 2.49
N LEU A 302 5.29 -4.68 2.19
CA LEU A 302 6.74 -4.85 2.44
C LEU A 302 7.06 -4.87 3.94
N GLU A 303 6.42 -4.03 4.75
CA GLU A 303 6.59 -4.00 6.20
C GLU A 303 6.17 -5.32 6.83
N ARG A 304 5.01 -5.85 6.44
CA ARG A 304 4.51 -7.11 6.99
C ARG A 304 5.45 -8.27 6.66
N LEU A 305 5.93 -8.35 5.42
CA LEU A 305 6.96 -9.32 5.05
C LEU A 305 8.26 -9.12 5.85
N ALA A 306 8.72 -7.89 6.04
CA ALA A 306 9.93 -7.59 6.80
C ALA A 306 9.81 -7.92 8.29
N MET A 307 8.67 -7.63 8.89
CA MET A 307 8.40 -7.96 10.30
C MET A 307 8.45 -9.47 10.53
N VAL A 308 7.84 -10.25 9.64
CA VAL A 308 7.89 -11.72 9.68
C VAL A 308 9.30 -12.24 9.40
N LEU A 309 9.92 -11.78 8.30
CA LEU A 309 11.19 -12.32 7.81
C LEU A 309 12.36 -12.02 8.73
N PHE A 310 12.40 -10.79 9.26
CA PHE A 310 13.51 -10.34 10.09
C PHE A 310 13.17 -10.35 11.59
N GLY A 311 11.93 -10.63 11.99
CA GLY A 311 11.52 -10.59 13.40
C GLY A 311 11.45 -9.18 13.98
N ILE A 312 11.07 -8.19 13.16
CA ILE A 312 10.93 -6.79 13.60
C ILE A 312 9.59 -6.64 14.33
N PRO A 313 9.58 -6.23 15.62
CA PRO A 313 8.38 -6.30 16.45
C PRO A 313 7.42 -5.11 16.31
N ASP A 314 7.84 -4.02 15.68
CA ASP A 314 7.09 -2.77 15.61
C ASP A 314 7.39 -2.03 14.32
N ILE A 315 6.34 -1.66 13.58
CA ILE A 315 6.42 -0.96 12.29
C ILE A 315 7.12 0.41 12.38
N ARG A 316 7.09 1.08 13.54
CA ARG A 316 7.76 2.37 13.74
C ARG A 316 9.28 2.28 13.58
N LEU A 317 9.87 1.10 13.77
CA LEU A 317 11.31 0.88 13.59
C LEU A 317 11.78 1.15 12.16
N PHE A 318 10.95 0.92 11.13
CA PHE A 318 11.31 1.26 9.75
C PHE A 318 11.50 2.77 9.54
N TRP A 319 10.96 3.60 10.42
CA TRP A 319 11.07 5.06 10.37
C TRP A 319 12.12 5.62 11.32
N SER A 320 12.80 4.77 12.10
CA SER A 320 13.85 5.16 13.03
C SER A 320 15.17 5.46 12.30
N GLU A 321 15.87 6.49 12.75
CA GLU A 321 17.24 6.82 12.31
C GLU A 321 18.30 6.23 13.26
N ASP A 322 17.89 5.37 14.20
CA ASP A 322 18.80 4.74 15.16
C ASP A 322 19.74 3.76 14.46
N GLU A 323 21.04 4.07 14.53
CA GLU A 323 22.11 3.22 14.00
C GLU A 323 22.13 1.82 14.60
N ARG A 324 21.60 1.61 15.82
CA ARG A 324 21.47 0.28 16.43
C ARG A 324 20.50 -0.61 15.66
N PHE A 325 19.49 -0.02 15.00
CA PHE A 325 18.58 -0.71 14.08
C PHE A 325 19.19 -0.80 12.68
N LEU A 326 19.52 0.34 12.06
CA LEU A 326 19.91 0.40 10.65
C LEU A 326 21.17 -0.42 10.33
N LYS A 327 22.17 -0.46 11.23
CA LYS A 327 23.41 -1.19 10.96
C LYS A 327 23.22 -2.70 10.85
N GLN A 328 22.14 -3.27 11.40
CA GLN A 328 21.86 -4.71 11.33
C GLN A 328 21.51 -5.17 9.91
N PHE A 329 21.14 -4.24 9.02
CA PHE A 329 20.72 -4.49 7.64
C PHE A 329 21.76 -4.03 6.60
N ARG A 330 22.94 -3.56 7.05
CA ARG A 330 24.10 -3.27 6.19
C ARG A 330 24.82 -4.57 5.84
N LEU A 331 24.22 -5.32 4.92
CA LEU A 331 24.70 -6.64 4.49
C LEU A 331 25.63 -6.52 3.28
N SER A 332 26.58 -7.46 3.17
CA SER A 332 27.44 -7.58 1.99
C SER A 332 26.71 -8.22 0.80
N ASP A 333 25.72 -9.07 1.08
CA ASP A 333 24.88 -9.75 0.10
C ASP A 333 23.42 -9.62 0.53
N ILE A 334 22.51 -9.36 -0.43
CA ILE A 334 21.10 -9.14 -0.12
C ILE A 334 20.44 -10.37 0.49
N TYR A 335 20.95 -11.59 0.26
CA TYR A 335 20.44 -12.87 0.79
C TYR A 335 21.03 -13.28 2.12
N GLN A 336 22.00 -12.53 2.66
CA GLN A 336 22.55 -12.84 3.96
C GLN A 336 21.41 -12.97 4.99
N PRO A 337 21.33 -14.09 5.73
CA PRO A 337 20.31 -14.26 6.77
C PRO A 337 20.47 -13.21 7.85
N VAL A 338 19.36 -12.57 8.22
CA VAL A 338 19.30 -11.56 9.28
C VAL A 338 18.11 -11.87 10.17
N ILE A 339 18.37 -11.96 11.46
CA ILE A 339 17.33 -11.93 12.49
C ILE A 339 17.63 -10.68 13.31
N PHE A 340 16.69 -9.74 13.27
CA PHE A 340 16.77 -8.50 14.04
C PHE A 340 16.96 -8.84 15.51
N GLN A 341 17.98 -8.24 16.12
CA GLN A 341 18.22 -8.29 17.56
C GLN A 341 17.44 -7.15 18.21
N PRO A 342 16.40 -7.44 19.01
CA PRO A 342 15.58 -6.41 19.62
C PRO A 342 16.39 -5.47 20.50
N LEU A 343 16.07 -4.18 20.41
CA LEU A 343 16.58 -3.18 21.33
C LEU A 343 15.89 -3.34 22.70
N SER A 344 16.56 -2.93 23.78
CA SER A 344 15.98 -2.96 25.12
C SER A 344 14.65 -2.22 25.14
N LYS A 345 13.58 -2.89 25.58
CA LYS A 345 12.26 -2.26 25.73
C LYS A 345 12.29 -1.25 26.87
N TYR A 346 11.87 -0.02 26.58
CA TYR A 346 11.71 1.03 27.59
C TYR A 346 10.33 0.93 28.25
N PRO A 347 10.17 1.30 29.54
CA PRO A 347 8.89 1.20 30.22
C PRO A 347 7.84 2.12 29.57
N PRO A 348 6.59 1.64 29.38
CA PRO A 348 5.51 2.49 28.86
C PRO A 348 4.97 3.43 29.94
N LEU A 349 4.38 4.53 29.49
CA LEU A 349 3.51 5.40 30.29
C LEU A 349 2.10 5.38 29.68
N PHE A 350 1.07 5.44 30.52
CA PHE A 350 -0.33 5.34 30.10
C PHE A 350 -1.10 6.54 30.62
N ASN A 351 -1.82 7.21 29.73
CA ASN A 351 -2.80 8.22 30.09
C ASN A 351 -4.10 7.96 29.35
N ASP A 352 -5.21 8.15 30.05
CA ASP A 352 -6.54 8.05 29.47
C ASP A 352 -7.06 9.45 29.17
N ILE A 353 -7.70 9.63 28.02
CA ILE A 353 -8.33 10.87 27.59
C ILE A 353 -9.79 10.59 27.26
N SER A 354 -10.68 11.36 27.88
CA SER A 354 -12.12 11.24 27.67
C SER A 354 -12.69 12.55 27.14
N PHE A 355 -13.60 12.47 26.18
CA PHE A 355 -14.33 13.64 25.70
C PHE A 355 -15.70 13.25 25.15
N TRP A 356 -16.59 14.23 25.10
CA TRP A 356 -17.84 14.12 24.36
C TRP A 356 -17.59 14.41 22.89
N LEU A 357 -18.15 13.57 22.02
CA LEU A 357 -18.05 13.73 20.58
C LEU A 357 -18.79 15.01 20.11
N PRO A 358 -18.35 15.63 19.01
CA PRO A 358 -19.13 16.66 18.33
C PRO A 358 -20.44 16.05 17.78
N ALA A 359 -21.40 16.92 17.45
CA ALA A 359 -22.73 16.49 17.03
C ALA A 359 -22.73 15.70 15.70
N GLU A 360 -21.82 16.03 14.78
CA GLU A 360 -21.66 15.36 13.49
C GLU A 360 -20.17 15.37 13.08
N GLY A 361 -19.78 14.42 12.21
CA GLY A 361 -18.50 14.48 11.49
C GLY A 361 -17.27 13.92 12.21
N TYR A 362 -17.42 13.20 13.32
CA TYR A 362 -16.29 12.54 14.01
C TYR A 362 -16.08 11.11 13.52
N THR A 363 -14.81 10.75 13.29
CA THR A 363 -14.35 9.37 13.15
C THR A 363 -13.17 9.11 14.09
N GLU A 364 -12.98 7.87 14.53
CA GLU A 364 -11.86 7.50 15.41
C GLU A 364 -10.49 7.82 14.78
N ASN A 365 -10.40 7.72 13.46
CA ASN A 365 -9.20 8.05 12.69
C ASN A 365 -8.86 9.55 12.72
N ASP A 366 -9.84 10.44 12.95
CA ASP A 366 -9.55 11.86 13.17
C ASP A 366 -8.78 12.08 14.48
N PHE A 367 -9.15 11.36 15.53
CA PHE A 367 -8.41 11.39 16.78
C PHE A 367 -7.04 10.69 16.66
N CYS A 368 -6.96 9.55 15.97
CA CYS A 368 -5.68 8.90 15.72
C CYS A 368 -4.72 9.81 14.93
N ASP A 369 -5.19 10.50 13.90
CA ASP A 369 -4.36 11.45 13.15
C ASP A 369 -3.90 12.64 13.99
N LEU A 370 -4.78 13.18 14.83
CA LEU A 370 -4.42 14.23 15.79
C LEU A 370 -3.30 13.76 16.73
N VAL A 371 -3.47 12.57 17.32
CA VAL A 371 -2.48 11.97 18.21
C VAL A 371 -1.15 11.73 17.48
N ARG A 372 -1.17 11.27 16.22
CA ARG A 372 0.04 11.12 15.39
C ARG A 372 0.71 12.45 15.07
N SER A 373 -0.09 13.50 14.82
CA SER A 373 0.40 14.83 14.50
C SER A 373 1.20 15.41 15.68
N ILE A 374 0.69 15.24 16.91
CA ILE A 374 1.26 15.83 18.11
C ILE A 374 2.28 14.91 18.78
N GLY A 375 1.90 13.65 19.03
CA GLY A 375 2.71 12.67 19.74
C GLY A 375 3.74 11.95 18.85
N GLY A 376 3.47 11.83 17.55
CA GLY A 376 4.35 11.15 16.61
C GLY A 376 4.76 9.76 17.08
N ASP A 377 6.06 9.45 16.95
CA ASP A 377 6.61 8.13 17.28
C ASP A 377 6.77 7.88 18.80
N LEU A 378 6.39 8.85 19.65
CA LEU A 378 6.31 8.66 21.12
C LEU A 378 5.10 7.80 21.50
N VAL A 379 4.06 7.78 20.66
CA VAL A 379 2.84 7.01 20.89
C VAL A 379 3.01 5.63 20.27
N GLU A 380 2.89 4.60 21.11
CA GLU A 380 2.93 3.20 20.68
C GLU A 380 1.56 2.69 20.28
N LYS A 381 0.53 3.07 21.05
CA LYS A 381 -0.81 2.55 20.86
C LYS A 381 -1.86 3.54 21.33
N VAL A 382 -2.98 3.60 20.60
CA VAL A 382 -4.22 4.23 21.05
C VAL A 382 -5.31 3.17 21.05
N THR A 383 -6.13 3.12 22.09
CA THR A 383 -7.20 2.12 22.21
C THR A 383 -8.44 2.76 22.77
N LEU A 384 -9.59 2.61 22.10
CA LEU A 384 -10.88 2.95 22.67
C LEU A 384 -11.18 1.99 23.82
N VAL A 385 -11.25 2.50 25.04
CA VAL A 385 -11.46 1.69 26.26
C VAL A 385 -12.89 1.76 26.78
N ASP A 386 -13.62 2.82 26.48
CA ASP A 386 -15.03 2.98 26.88
C ASP A 386 -15.79 3.84 25.87
N GLU A 387 -17.03 3.47 25.60
CA GLU A 387 -18.01 4.25 24.84
C GLU A 387 -19.29 4.38 25.68
N PHE A 388 -19.72 5.62 25.91
CA PHE A 388 -20.88 5.91 26.74
C PHE A 388 -21.83 6.91 26.08
N THR A 389 -23.11 6.55 25.98
CA THR A 389 -24.17 7.48 25.55
C THR A 389 -24.95 8.03 26.74
N HIS A 390 -24.90 9.34 26.95
CA HIS A 390 -25.59 9.99 28.06
C HIS A 390 -27.12 9.95 27.87
N PRO A 391 -27.91 9.43 28.84
CA PRO A 391 -29.32 9.09 28.61
C PRO A 391 -30.22 10.29 28.31
N LYS A 392 -29.92 11.47 28.88
CA LYS A 392 -30.73 12.70 28.73
C LYS A 392 -30.33 13.53 27.50
N THR A 393 -29.05 13.89 27.40
CA THR A 393 -28.50 14.72 26.32
C THR A 393 -28.29 13.95 25.01
N LYS A 394 -28.32 12.61 25.04
CA LYS A 394 -27.99 11.71 23.92
C LYS A 394 -26.58 11.90 23.34
N ARG A 395 -25.71 12.64 24.06
CA ARG A 395 -24.32 12.82 23.66
C ARG A 395 -23.54 11.52 23.87
N VAL A 396 -22.67 11.21 22.94
CA VAL A 396 -21.73 10.09 23.01
C VAL A 396 -20.40 10.59 23.56
N SER A 397 -19.80 9.83 24.47
CA SER A 397 -18.47 10.06 25.01
C SER A 397 -17.59 8.87 24.69
N HIS A 398 -16.38 9.14 24.22
CA HIS A 398 -15.33 8.14 24.06
C HIS A 398 -14.27 8.37 25.14
N CYS A 399 -13.71 7.27 25.65
CA CYS A 399 -12.50 7.25 26.45
C CYS A 399 -11.44 6.45 25.71
N TYR A 400 -10.29 7.06 25.45
CA TYR A 400 -9.16 6.41 24.82
C TYR A 400 -8.01 6.26 25.81
N ARG A 401 -7.34 5.12 25.79
CA ARG A 401 -6.04 4.93 26.43
C ARG A 401 -4.92 5.18 25.43
N VAL A 402 -4.05 6.14 25.73
CA VAL A 402 -2.86 6.43 24.96
C VAL A 402 -1.64 5.82 25.67
N THR A 403 -0.97 4.89 24.98
CA THR A 403 0.26 4.26 25.46
C THR A 403 1.46 4.97 24.86
N TYR A 404 2.26 5.59 25.71
CA TYR A 404 3.49 6.26 25.33
C TYR A 404 4.69 5.35 25.56
N ARG A 405 5.43 5.05 24.50
CA ARG A 405 6.70 4.34 24.58
C ARG A 405 7.56 4.70 23.37
N HIS A 406 8.73 5.26 23.64
CA HIS A 406 9.73 5.52 22.61
C HIS A 406 10.62 4.30 22.38
N MET A 407 11.00 4.06 21.12
CA MET A 407 11.80 2.89 20.74
C MET A 407 13.26 2.99 21.16
N GLU A 408 13.76 4.20 21.45
CA GLU A 408 15.19 4.47 21.58
C GLU A 408 15.61 4.99 22.97
N ARG A 409 14.65 5.38 23.84
CA ARG A 409 14.91 5.93 25.19
C ARG A 409 13.71 5.79 26.13
N THR A 410 13.95 5.91 27.43
CA THR A 410 12.89 6.03 28.44
C THR A 410 12.21 7.39 28.33
N LEU A 411 10.88 7.40 28.47
CA LEU A 411 10.09 8.62 28.60
C LEU A 411 9.91 9.01 30.07
N THR A 412 9.96 10.30 30.34
CA THR A 412 9.68 10.92 31.63
C THR A 412 8.18 11.22 31.76
N GLN A 413 7.69 11.27 32.99
CA GLN A 413 6.29 11.66 33.25
C GLN A 413 6.02 13.10 32.78
N GLU A 414 7.00 13.99 32.92
CA GLU A 414 6.86 15.41 32.56
C GLU A 414 6.67 15.60 31.05
N GLU A 415 7.51 14.96 30.22
CA GLU A 415 7.38 15.09 28.78
C GLU A 415 6.06 14.49 28.27
N VAL A 416 5.63 13.35 28.83
CA VAL A 416 4.36 12.73 28.45
C VAL A 416 3.18 13.61 28.87
N ARG A 417 3.24 14.23 30.05
CA ARG A 417 2.19 15.17 30.49
C ARG A 417 2.05 16.36 29.55
N ILE A 418 3.16 16.95 29.11
CA ILE A 418 3.14 18.09 28.16
C ILE A 418 2.52 17.66 26.83
N ILE A 419 2.93 16.52 26.28
CA ILE A 419 2.40 16.01 25.02
C ILE A 419 0.92 15.63 25.15
N HIS A 420 0.53 14.98 26.24
CA HIS A 420 -0.86 14.59 26.48
C HIS A 420 -1.77 15.83 26.61
N GLY A 421 -1.34 16.85 27.37
CA GLY A 421 -2.08 18.10 27.48
C GLY A 421 -2.21 18.85 26.15
N ALA A 422 -1.20 18.76 25.27
CA ALA A 422 -1.30 19.29 23.92
C ALA A 422 -2.33 18.52 23.06
N ILE A 423 -2.40 17.19 23.19
CA ILE A 423 -3.42 16.36 22.53
C ILE A 423 -4.83 16.73 23.03
N GLU A 424 -5.00 16.89 24.34
CA GLU A 424 -6.27 17.30 24.95
C GLU A 424 -6.77 18.64 24.39
N GLN A 425 -5.91 19.66 24.38
CA GLN A 425 -6.24 20.99 23.86
C GLN A 425 -6.54 20.97 22.36
N ALA A 426 -5.78 20.20 21.60
CA ALA A 426 -5.99 20.09 20.15
C ALA A 426 -7.27 19.31 19.83
N ALA A 427 -7.66 18.32 20.64
CA ALA A 427 -8.91 17.60 20.47
C ALA A 427 -10.12 18.54 20.62
N GLU A 428 -10.08 19.47 21.58
CA GLU A 428 -11.14 20.48 21.72
C GLU A 428 -11.13 21.48 20.57
N LYS A 429 -9.95 21.96 20.20
CA LYS A 429 -9.81 23.03 19.19
C LYS A 429 -10.07 22.55 17.77
N GLU A 430 -9.57 21.38 17.39
CA GLU A 430 -9.54 20.89 16.01
C GLU A 430 -10.67 19.90 15.72
N LEU A 431 -11.05 19.06 16.70
CA LEU A 431 -12.12 18.08 16.53
C LEU A 431 -13.47 18.57 17.08
N GLY A 432 -13.50 19.74 17.72
CA GLY A 432 -14.70 20.25 18.39
C GLY A 432 -15.17 19.36 19.54
N ALA A 433 -14.28 18.50 20.06
CA ALA A 433 -14.57 17.66 21.20
C ALA A 433 -14.79 18.53 22.44
N GLN A 434 -15.61 18.06 23.38
CA GLN A 434 -15.69 18.70 24.69
C GLN A 434 -15.02 17.80 25.72
N GLY A 435 -13.91 18.26 26.28
CA GLY A 435 -13.16 17.55 27.31
C GLY A 435 -14.06 17.04 28.41
N ARG A 436 -13.92 15.74 28.70
CA ARG A 436 -14.54 15.07 29.85
C ARG A 436 -13.47 14.63 30.86
N TYR A 437 -12.19 14.85 30.52
CA TYR A 437 -10.97 14.42 31.23
C TYR A 437 -11.23 14.03 32.68
#